data_AF-A0AB34IGK2-F1
#
_entry.id   AF-A0AB34IGK2-F1
#
_cell.length_a   1.000
_cell.length_b   1.000
_cell.length_c   1.000
_cell.angle_alpha   90.00
_cell.angle_beta   90.00
_cell.angle_gamma   90.00
#
_symmetry.space_group_name_H-M   'P 1'
#
loop_
_entity.id
_entity.type
_entity.pdbx_description
1 polymer ?
#
loop_
_entity_poly.entity_id
_entity_poly.type
_entity_poly.pdbx_seq_one_letter_code
_entity_poly.pdbx_strand_id
1 'polypeptide(L)'
;MATYDISPLDRRDISTGAMLGRLASRLAARRGALAASAALGGASLAYLAPSAPSCDASPVYVEMRSSVFVINGFYMAMREKYTAPSASIRYFLVEWEPEKLSWADFREKVLGATDPATAADGSLRKQIFSSWKSLGLAAEPNVGDNGVHASASPFEALAERLNWVGAKLEDDPFGKAMLAAGIPKATILEWTKDPQVTYEGKKGSLFDLLEDLDYDECLKKAQAIAGVSGPRPAGKMQAFVFIKPHAVTPAAEALAKSSFAKAGISVYKEGVLKGREIEEKKLIDNHYYAIANKASLSKPSELNPSEKAQAAFEKQFGISWKQALANGIVYNAIDGCKRLGITGDEMDKVWATAKKTGNLVKFGGGFYAGKIPAPMKAEPRLKRQRTSGDMAVFTSGERAIDSVLSQEGGKML
;
A
#
# COMPACT_ATOMS: atom_id res chain seq x y z
N MET A 1 54.82 12.55 45.52
CA MET A 1 55.73 13.29 44.64
C MET A 1 55.01 13.44 43.31
N ALA A 2 54.79 14.59 42.68
CA ALA A 2 54.99 16.03 42.94
C ALA A 2 54.70 16.66 41.55
N THR A 3 53.50 17.17 41.23
CA THR A 3 52.90 18.50 41.53
C THR A 3 53.28 19.62 40.56
N TYR A 4 52.42 20.65 40.49
CA TYR A 4 52.42 21.92 39.71
C TYR A 4 51.69 21.92 38.35
N ASP A 5 50.83 22.90 38.00
CA ASP A 5 49.98 23.77 38.84
C ASP A 5 48.81 24.43 38.06
N ILE A 6 47.64 24.51 38.71
CA ILE A 6 46.67 25.63 38.89
C ILE A 6 46.73 26.82 37.86
N SER A 7 45.72 27.11 37.01
CA SER A 7 44.41 27.84 37.21
C SER A 7 44.54 29.39 37.38
N PRO A 8 43.50 30.28 37.28
CA PRO A 8 42.06 30.11 36.95
C PRO A 8 41.37 31.21 36.03
N LEU A 9 40.08 30.99 35.70
CA LEU A 9 38.93 31.95 35.57
C LEU A 9 38.97 33.23 34.66
N ASP A 10 37.93 33.38 33.81
CA ASP A 10 36.76 34.24 34.13
C ASP A 10 35.47 33.76 33.41
N ARG A 11 34.30 34.31 33.77
CA ARG A 11 32.94 33.90 33.37
C ARG A 11 32.15 35.04 32.70
N ARG A 12 31.05 34.65 32.02
CA ARG A 12 29.95 35.46 31.42
C ARG A 12 30.26 35.90 29.96
N ASP A 13 29.29 36.00 29.06
CA ASP A 13 27.84 36.21 29.28
C ASP A 13 26.88 35.38 28.40
N ILE A 14 25.58 35.46 28.74
CA ILE A 14 24.47 34.74 28.11
C ILE A 14 23.91 35.55 26.92
N SER A 15 23.63 34.90 25.78
CA SER A 15 22.70 35.45 24.79
C SER A 15 21.89 34.36 24.07
N THR A 16 20.59 34.41 24.28
CA THR A 16 19.56 33.60 23.60
C THR A 16 19.28 34.14 22.19
N GLY A 17 19.55 33.37 21.13
CA GLY A 17 19.32 33.92 19.78
C GLY A 17 19.58 33.06 18.54
N ALA A 18 19.39 31.74 18.57
CA ALA A 18 19.67 30.89 17.39
C ALA A 18 18.70 29.72 17.15
N MET A 19 17.42 29.84 17.53
CA MET A 19 16.43 28.76 17.31
C MET A 19 15.05 29.25 16.85
N LEU A 20 15.01 30.14 15.84
CA LEU A 20 13.75 30.62 15.22
C LEU A 20 13.89 31.05 13.74
N GLY A 21 14.95 30.59 13.06
CA GLY A 21 15.36 31.11 11.74
C GLY A 21 15.08 30.24 10.51
N ARG A 22 14.34 29.12 10.60
CA ARG A 22 14.11 28.19 9.46
C ARG A 22 12.69 27.62 9.35
N LEU A 23 11.66 28.38 9.73
CA LEU A 23 10.24 27.97 9.53
C LEU A 23 9.38 28.96 8.72
N ALA A 24 9.92 30.08 8.26
CA ALA A 24 9.17 31.19 7.67
C ALA A 24 9.44 31.38 6.15
N SER A 25 9.47 30.30 5.36
CA SER A 25 9.88 30.36 3.93
C SER A 25 9.10 29.44 2.99
N ARG A 26 7.86 29.05 3.32
CA ARG A 26 6.95 28.30 2.41
C ARG A 26 5.48 28.76 2.44
N LEU A 27 5.21 29.99 2.87
CA LEU A 27 3.85 30.56 2.99
C LEU A 27 3.73 31.96 2.32
N ALA A 28 4.28 32.12 1.12
CA ALA A 28 4.20 33.37 0.35
C ALA A 28 4.26 33.17 -1.18
N ALA A 29 3.45 32.26 -1.74
CA ALA A 29 3.38 32.06 -3.20
C ALA A 29 2.02 31.51 -3.67
N ARG A 30 0.97 32.35 -3.65
CA ARG A 30 -0.25 32.32 -4.52
C ARG A 30 -1.37 33.22 -3.99
N ARG A 31 -1.21 34.54 -4.11
CA ARG A 31 -2.33 35.50 -4.17
C ARG A 31 -1.93 36.67 -5.06
N GLY A 32 -2.70 36.92 -6.12
CA GLY A 32 -2.51 38.05 -7.04
C GLY A 32 -3.39 37.92 -8.27
N ALA A 33 -4.23 38.94 -8.52
CA ALA A 33 -5.13 39.11 -9.68
C ALA A 33 -6.28 38.07 -9.81
N LEU A 34 -7.52 38.37 -10.21
CA LEU A 34 -8.29 39.58 -10.57
C LEU A 34 -9.78 39.24 -10.27
N ALA A 35 -10.76 40.12 -10.06
CA ALA A 35 -10.83 41.60 -10.01
C ALA A 35 -11.92 42.03 -8.98
N ALA A 36 -12.49 43.23 -9.11
CA ALA A 36 -13.72 43.67 -8.42
C ALA A 36 -14.70 44.35 -9.41
N SER A 37 -16.00 44.28 -9.15
CA SER A 37 -16.99 45.30 -9.52
C SER A 37 -18.29 45.12 -8.74
N ALA A 38 -19.06 46.21 -8.61
CA ALA A 38 -20.04 46.38 -7.54
C ALA A 38 -21.51 46.28 -7.97
N ALA A 39 -22.33 45.91 -6.97
CA ALA A 39 -23.72 46.29 -6.69
C ALA A 39 -24.64 46.87 -7.79
N LEU A 40 -25.88 46.37 -7.86
CA LEU A 40 -27.11 47.05 -7.38
C LEU A 40 -28.38 46.25 -7.70
N GLY A 41 -29.49 46.51 -6.98
CA GLY A 41 -30.85 46.38 -7.53
C GLY A 41 -31.73 45.18 -7.14
N GLY A 42 -32.42 45.29 -6.01
CA GLY A 42 -33.89 45.45 -5.93
C GLY A 42 -34.89 44.46 -6.58
N ALA A 43 -35.94 44.19 -5.78
CA ALA A 43 -37.34 43.91 -6.13
C ALA A 43 -37.81 42.45 -6.41
N SER A 44 -38.79 42.03 -5.60
CA SER A 44 -39.65 40.87 -5.83
C SER A 44 -40.63 41.11 -6.98
N LEU A 45 -40.96 40.06 -7.74
CA LEU A 45 -42.21 39.97 -8.50
C LEU A 45 -42.63 38.50 -8.58
N ALA A 46 -43.84 38.20 -8.11
CA ALA A 46 -44.45 36.89 -8.29
C ALA A 46 -45.01 36.78 -9.71
N TYR A 47 -44.88 35.62 -10.34
CA TYR A 47 -45.61 35.30 -11.57
C TYR A 47 -46.17 33.88 -11.52
N LEU A 48 -47.43 33.75 -11.92
CA LEU A 48 -48.18 32.49 -11.93
C LEU A 48 -47.86 31.67 -13.19
N ALA A 49 -48.01 30.36 -13.07
CA ALA A 49 -47.68 29.39 -14.13
C ALA A 49 -48.76 29.29 -15.23
N PRO A 50 -48.42 28.73 -16.40
CA PRO A 50 -49.30 27.87 -17.19
C PRO A 50 -48.99 26.37 -16.95
N SER A 51 -49.97 25.51 -17.23
CA SER A 51 -50.01 24.11 -16.77
C SER A 51 -49.95 23.05 -17.89
N ALA A 52 -49.62 21.82 -17.49
CA ALA A 52 -49.76 20.55 -18.26
C ALA A 52 -48.76 20.32 -19.43
N PRO A 53 -48.44 19.06 -19.83
CA PRO A 53 -49.12 17.81 -19.51
C PRO A 53 -48.36 16.83 -18.61
N SER A 54 -49.13 15.94 -17.98
CA SER A 54 -48.66 14.80 -17.19
C SER A 54 -48.07 13.70 -18.08
N CYS A 55 -46.75 13.52 -18.01
CA CYS A 55 -46.06 12.34 -18.51
C CYS A 55 -45.54 11.57 -17.29
N ASP A 56 -46.27 10.55 -16.84
CA ASP A 56 -45.84 9.71 -15.70
C ASP A 56 -44.74 8.74 -16.13
N ALA A 57 -43.56 9.30 -16.36
CA ALA A 57 -42.30 8.58 -16.47
C ALA A 57 -41.56 8.71 -15.14
N SER A 58 -42.17 8.21 -14.07
CA SER A 58 -41.50 8.04 -12.77
C SER A 58 -40.18 7.28 -12.97
N PRO A 59 -39.01 7.92 -12.82
CA PRO A 59 -37.74 7.23 -12.98
C PRO A 59 -37.67 6.14 -11.93
N VAL A 60 -37.14 4.96 -12.29
CA VAL A 60 -36.81 3.94 -11.28
C VAL A 60 -35.61 4.46 -10.50
N TYR A 61 -35.89 5.25 -9.46
CA TYR A 61 -34.93 5.65 -8.45
C TYR A 61 -34.50 4.41 -7.67
N VAL A 62 -33.55 3.65 -8.22
CA VAL A 62 -32.75 2.73 -7.43
C VAL A 62 -32.05 3.59 -6.40
N GLU A 63 -32.44 3.48 -5.14
CA GLU A 63 -31.93 4.33 -4.08
C GLU A 63 -30.46 3.99 -3.77
N MET A 64 -29.55 4.59 -4.55
CA MET A 64 -28.09 4.43 -4.45
C MET A 64 -27.49 5.00 -3.15
N ARG A 65 -28.32 5.31 -2.15
CA ARG A 65 -27.94 6.08 -0.96
C ARG A 65 -27.31 5.25 0.16
N SER A 66 -27.26 3.92 0.04
CA SER A 66 -26.46 3.11 0.96
C SER A 66 -24.97 3.10 0.57
N SER A 67 -24.10 2.96 1.57
CA SER A 67 -22.67 2.70 1.38
C SER A 67 -22.27 1.51 2.23
N VAL A 68 -21.22 0.80 1.81
CA VAL A 68 -20.53 -0.21 2.61
C VAL A 68 -19.10 0.22 2.86
N PHE A 69 -18.46 -0.37 3.87
CA PHE A 69 -17.04 -0.22 4.11
C PHE A 69 -16.32 -1.43 3.56
N VAL A 70 -15.37 -1.22 2.64
CA VAL A 70 -14.51 -2.27 2.10
C VAL A 70 -13.11 -2.13 2.70
N ILE A 71 -12.50 -3.23 3.10
CA ILE A 71 -11.11 -3.26 3.56
C ILE A 71 -10.17 -3.57 2.40
N ASN A 72 -9.16 -2.70 2.19
CA ASN A 72 -8.11 -2.86 1.18
C ASN A 72 -8.64 -3.16 -0.25
N GLY A 73 -9.65 -2.43 -0.74
CA GLY A 73 -10.33 -2.72 -2.02
C GLY A 73 -9.40 -2.81 -3.25
N PHE A 74 -8.29 -2.06 -3.24
CA PHE A 74 -7.23 -2.10 -4.28
C PHE A 74 -6.52 -3.46 -4.42
N TYR A 75 -6.60 -4.34 -3.41
CA TYR A 75 -5.74 -5.52 -3.32
C TYR A 75 -5.93 -6.48 -4.50
N MET A 76 -7.16 -6.65 -5.00
CA MET A 76 -7.46 -7.61 -6.06
C MET A 76 -6.79 -7.22 -7.39
N ALA A 77 -6.96 -5.96 -7.83
CA ALA A 77 -6.27 -5.46 -9.03
C ALA A 77 -4.74 -5.44 -8.86
N MET A 78 -4.23 -5.13 -7.66
CA MET A 78 -2.81 -5.24 -7.36
C MET A 78 -2.28 -6.68 -7.50
N ARG A 79 -3.04 -7.67 -7.03
CA ARG A 79 -2.71 -9.11 -7.16
C ARG A 79 -2.76 -9.57 -8.61
N GLU A 80 -3.77 -9.15 -9.36
CA GLU A 80 -4.02 -9.58 -10.74
C GLU A 80 -2.85 -9.26 -11.67
N LYS A 81 -2.20 -8.09 -11.49
CA LYS A 81 -0.96 -7.72 -12.21
C LYS A 81 0.14 -8.78 -12.16
N TYR A 82 0.20 -9.58 -11.10
CA TYR A 82 1.20 -10.64 -10.92
C TYR A 82 0.68 -12.04 -11.24
N THR A 83 -0.63 -12.24 -11.27
CA THR A 83 -1.26 -13.58 -11.36
C THR A 83 -1.93 -13.85 -12.70
N ALA A 84 -2.19 -12.82 -13.51
CA ALA A 84 -2.73 -12.96 -14.86
C ALA A 84 -1.88 -13.95 -15.71
N PRO A 85 -2.49 -14.76 -16.60
CA PRO A 85 -1.76 -15.79 -17.36
C PRO A 85 -0.60 -15.26 -18.22
N SER A 86 -0.65 -14.00 -18.66
CA SER A 86 0.40 -13.31 -19.40
C SER A 86 1.47 -12.66 -18.49
N ALA A 87 1.20 -12.50 -17.20
CA ALA A 87 2.14 -11.90 -16.26
C ALA A 87 3.35 -12.80 -16.00
N SER A 88 4.48 -12.19 -15.70
CA SER A 88 5.64 -12.86 -15.13
C SER A 88 6.48 -11.86 -14.35
N ILE A 89 7.38 -12.35 -13.49
CA ILE A 89 8.49 -11.54 -12.96
C ILE A 89 9.81 -12.14 -13.39
N ARG A 90 10.81 -11.28 -13.60
CA ARG A 90 12.22 -11.66 -13.74
C ARG A 90 12.91 -11.37 -12.43
N TYR A 91 13.31 -12.40 -11.70
CA TYR A 91 13.94 -12.27 -10.38
C TYR A 91 15.45 -12.49 -10.44
N PHE A 92 16.14 -11.86 -9.50
CA PHE A 92 17.57 -11.96 -9.22
C PHE A 92 17.75 -12.20 -7.71
N LEU A 93 18.56 -13.17 -7.35
CA LEU A 93 19.18 -13.25 -6.03
C LEU A 93 20.54 -12.58 -6.15
N VAL A 94 20.75 -11.55 -5.34
CA VAL A 94 21.93 -10.70 -5.43
C VAL A 94 22.66 -10.64 -4.10
N GLU A 95 23.98 -10.47 -4.14
CA GLU A 95 24.82 -10.37 -2.95
C GLU A 95 25.95 -9.34 -3.08
N TRP A 96 26.38 -8.79 -1.95
CA TRP A 96 27.52 -7.88 -1.84
C TRP A 96 28.13 -7.92 -0.43
N GLU A 97 29.36 -7.40 -0.29
CA GLU A 97 30.05 -7.33 1.00
C GLU A 97 29.50 -6.15 1.84
N PRO A 98 29.16 -6.34 3.13
CA PRO A 98 28.59 -5.30 4.00
C PRO A 98 29.35 -3.97 4.02
N GLU A 99 30.68 -4.02 3.94
CA GLU A 99 31.56 -2.86 4.06
C GLU A 99 31.60 -1.98 2.80
N LYS A 100 31.04 -2.47 1.67
CA LYS A 100 31.08 -1.78 0.37
C LYS A 100 29.83 -0.95 0.07
N LEU A 101 28.68 -1.32 0.65
CA LEU A 101 27.40 -0.73 0.36
C LEU A 101 26.42 -1.05 1.51
N SER A 102 25.95 -0.01 2.22
CA SER A 102 24.92 -0.19 3.23
C SER A 102 23.57 -0.50 2.60
N TRP A 103 22.67 -1.10 3.38
CA TRP A 103 21.32 -1.44 2.93
C TRP A 103 20.49 -0.21 2.56
N ALA A 104 20.65 0.88 3.31
CA ALA A 104 20.06 2.17 3.00
C ALA A 104 20.53 2.71 1.64
N ASP A 105 21.85 2.66 1.35
CA ASP A 105 22.39 3.10 0.06
C ASP A 105 21.95 2.18 -1.10
N PHE A 106 21.82 0.88 -0.85
CA PHE A 106 21.24 -0.06 -1.81
C PHE A 106 19.80 0.34 -2.19
N ARG A 107 18.96 0.69 -1.21
CA ARG A 107 17.56 1.11 -1.46
C ARG A 107 17.45 2.51 -2.05
N GLU A 108 18.19 3.48 -1.54
CA GLU A 108 18.09 4.88 -1.97
C GLU A 108 18.84 5.16 -3.27
N LYS A 109 20.11 4.75 -3.37
CA LYS A 109 21.02 5.14 -4.46
C LYS A 109 21.03 4.14 -5.60
N VAL A 110 21.04 2.83 -5.31
CA VAL A 110 21.06 1.79 -6.35
C VAL A 110 19.66 1.51 -6.89
N LEU A 111 18.69 1.24 -6.02
CA LEU A 111 17.31 0.94 -6.42
C LEU A 111 16.51 2.21 -6.74
N GLY A 112 16.52 3.20 -5.84
CA GLY A 112 15.76 4.45 -5.97
C GLY A 112 14.46 4.45 -5.18
N ALA A 113 13.93 5.65 -4.90
CA ALA A 113 12.66 5.83 -4.19
C ALA A 113 11.49 5.10 -4.84
N THR A 114 10.48 4.72 -4.04
CA THR A 114 9.29 3.97 -4.50
C THR A 114 8.51 4.70 -5.59
N ASP A 115 8.50 6.04 -5.57
CA ASP A 115 8.01 6.88 -6.66
C ASP A 115 9.17 7.19 -7.64
N PRO A 116 9.17 6.64 -8.86
CA PRO A 116 10.26 6.83 -9.81
C PRO A 116 10.45 8.28 -10.27
N ALA A 117 9.41 9.12 -10.19
CA ALA A 117 9.53 10.52 -10.55
C ALA A 117 10.46 11.29 -9.60
N THR A 118 10.43 10.92 -8.30
CA THR A 118 11.22 11.54 -7.22
C THR A 118 12.46 10.74 -6.82
N ALA A 119 12.67 9.55 -7.39
CA ALA A 119 13.88 8.75 -7.19
C ALA A 119 15.15 9.49 -7.66
N ALA A 120 16.26 9.26 -6.95
CA ALA A 120 17.55 9.89 -7.20
C ALA A 120 18.08 9.60 -8.61
N ASP A 121 18.71 10.57 -9.25
CA ASP A 121 19.32 10.40 -10.57
C ASP A 121 20.42 9.33 -10.53
N GLY A 122 20.45 8.48 -11.56
CA GLY A 122 21.30 7.29 -11.61
C GLY A 122 20.72 6.05 -10.93
N SER A 123 19.71 6.15 -10.06
CA SER A 123 19.06 4.97 -9.47
C SER A 123 18.28 4.15 -10.52
N LEU A 124 18.13 2.84 -10.30
CA LEU A 124 17.50 1.93 -11.27
C LEU A 124 16.04 2.32 -11.59
N ARG A 125 15.23 2.66 -10.59
CA ARG A 125 13.86 3.15 -10.79
C ARG A 125 13.82 4.44 -11.60
N LYS A 126 14.74 5.38 -11.33
CA LYS A 126 14.84 6.63 -12.08
C LYS A 126 15.28 6.41 -13.52
N GLN A 127 16.23 5.52 -13.77
CA GLN A 127 16.65 5.14 -15.13
C GLN A 127 15.52 4.47 -15.92
N ILE A 128 14.74 3.58 -15.27
CA ILE A 128 13.55 2.95 -15.87
C ILE A 128 12.50 4.00 -16.21
N PHE A 129 12.23 4.95 -15.30
CA PHE A 129 11.30 6.05 -15.53
C PHE A 129 11.73 6.95 -16.68
N SER A 130 12.95 7.47 -16.67
CA SER A 130 13.45 8.37 -17.73
C SER A 130 13.53 7.71 -19.11
N SER A 131 13.63 6.37 -19.16
CA SER A 131 13.84 5.60 -20.40
C SER A 131 12.68 4.67 -20.76
N TRP A 132 11.49 4.83 -20.15
CA TRP A 132 10.43 3.81 -20.19
C TRP A 132 10.04 3.37 -21.61
N LYS A 133 9.98 4.32 -22.56
CA LYS A 133 9.68 4.07 -23.98
C LYS A 133 10.75 3.23 -24.68
N SER A 134 12.03 3.56 -24.51
CA SER A 134 13.14 2.81 -25.14
C SER A 134 13.40 1.46 -24.48
N LEU A 135 12.98 1.31 -23.22
CA LEU A 135 12.93 0.02 -22.53
C LEU A 135 11.72 -0.85 -22.92
N GLY A 136 10.78 -0.33 -23.73
CA GLY A 136 9.62 -1.06 -24.23
C GLY A 136 8.46 -1.20 -23.25
N LEU A 137 8.36 -0.34 -22.23
CA LEU A 137 7.21 -0.32 -21.32
C LEU A 137 5.98 0.27 -22.02
N ALA A 138 4.80 -0.27 -21.75
CA ALA A 138 3.55 0.18 -22.36
C ALA A 138 3.02 1.53 -21.82
N ALA A 139 3.47 1.93 -20.62
CA ALA A 139 3.06 3.16 -19.96
C ALA A 139 4.20 3.72 -19.09
N GLU A 140 4.08 4.99 -18.72
CA GLU A 140 5.00 5.66 -17.81
C GLU A 140 4.95 5.04 -16.39
N PRO A 141 6.09 4.71 -15.77
CA PRO A 141 6.15 4.16 -14.43
C PRO A 141 5.54 5.10 -13.38
N ASN A 142 4.90 4.50 -12.37
CA ASN A 142 4.26 5.21 -11.25
C ASN A 142 4.57 4.49 -9.93
N VAL A 143 4.06 5.00 -8.80
CA VAL A 143 4.32 4.44 -7.45
C VAL A 143 4.02 2.93 -7.33
N GLY A 144 2.95 2.44 -7.97
CA GLY A 144 2.62 1.02 -7.97
C GLY A 144 3.44 0.24 -9.02
N ASP A 145 3.48 0.77 -10.23
CA ASP A 145 4.21 0.21 -11.37
C ASP A 145 5.56 0.93 -11.53
N ASN A 146 6.45 0.71 -10.56
CA ASN A 146 7.73 1.43 -10.44
C ASN A 146 8.95 0.66 -11.00
N GLY A 147 8.74 -0.18 -12.02
CA GLY A 147 9.79 -0.99 -12.65
C GLY A 147 10.28 -2.18 -11.83
N VAL A 148 10.80 -1.94 -10.62
CA VAL A 148 11.54 -2.95 -9.82
C VAL A 148 11.16 -2.97 -8.35
N HIS A 149 11.21 -4.17 -7.77
CA HIS A 149 11.15 -4.47 -6.35
C HIS A 149 12.51 -4.95 -5.83
N ALA A 150 12.83 -4.65 -4.58
CA ALA A 150 13.88 -5.30 -3.82
C ALA A 150 13.52 -5.38 -2.33
N SER A 151 14.06 -6.36 -1.63
CA SER A 151 13.98 -6.54 -0.18
C SER A 151 14.26 -5.26 0.61
N ALA A 152 13.48 -4.98 1.67
CA ALA A 152 13.66 -3.79 2.50
C ALA A 152 14.56 -3.98 3.73
N SER A 153 14.92 -5.22 4.06
CA SER A 153 15.91 -5.60 5.08
C SER A 153 16.53 -6.98 4.79
N PRO A 154 17.66 -7.35 5.43
CA PRO A 154 18.19 -8.72 5.40
C PRO A 154 17.18 -9.78 5.85
N PHE A 155 16.30 -9.43 6.80
CA PHE A 155 15.24 -10.32 7.28
C PHE A 155 14.13 -10.52 6.26
N GLU A 156 13.65 -9.46 5.62
CA GLU A 156 12.67 -9.57 4.53
C GLU A 156 13.26 -10.30 3.34
N ALA A 157 14.56 -10.12 3.05
CA ALA A 157 15.23 -10.86 2.00
C ALA A 157 15.26 -12.37 2.27
N LEU A 158 15.44 -12.80 3.53
CA LEU A 158 15.23 -14.18 3.95
C LEU A 158 13.78 -14.62 3.69
N ALA A 159 12.79 -13.88 4.22
CA ALA A 159 11.37 -14.23 4.07
C ALA A 159 10.95 -14.34 2.59
N GLU A 160 11.47 -13.47 1.73
CA GLU A 160 11.28 -13.48 0.28
C GLU A 160 11.95 -14.68 -0.38
N ARG A 161 13.17 -15.06 0.01
CA ARG A 161 13.82 -16.28 -0.53
C ARG A 161 13.10 -17.56 -0.13
N LEU A 162 12.59 -17.64 1.10
CA LEU A 162 11.74 -18.76 1.54
C LEU A 162 10.46 -18.84 0.69
N ASN A 163 9.80 -17.69 0.45
CA ASN A 163 8.56 -17.62 -0.32
C ASN A 163 8.76 -17.86 -1.82
N TRP A 164 9.51 -17.00 -2.50
CA TRP A 164 9.54 -16.89 -3.96
C TRP A 164 10.34 -18.00 -4.65
N VAL A 165 11.42 -18.49 -4.03
CA VAL A 165 12.31 -19.51 -4.62
C VAL A 165 12.36 -20.81 -3.83
N GLY A 166 11.53 -20.96 -2.79
CA GLY A 166 11.42 -22.17 -1.99
C GLY A 166 12.71 -22.53 -1.23
N ALA A 167 13.50 -21.53 -0.84
CA ALA A 167 14.68 -21.77 0.01
C ALA A 167 14.24 -22.37 1.36
N LYS A 168 15.11 -23.18 1.99
CA LYS A 168 14.90 -23.64 3.36
C LYS A 168 15.62 -22.72 4.32
N LEU A 169 15.03 -22.47 5.48
CA LEU A 169 15.60 -21.62 6.52
C LEU A 169 16.98 -22.11 6.98
N GLU A 170 17.14 -23.43 7.07
CA GLU A 170 18.35 -24.11 7.49
C GLU A 170 19.46 -24.10 6.43
N ASP A 171 19.14 -23.78 5.18
CA ASP A 171 20.09 -23.69 4.07
C ASP A 171 20.47 -22.22 3.77
N ASP A 172 19.56 -21.28 4.01
CA ASP A 172 19.74 -19.84 3.80
C ASP A 172 20.85 -19.23 4.70
N PRO A 173 21.76 -18.39 4.16
CA PRO A 173 22.83 -17.79 4.96
C PRO A 173 22.35 -16.92 6.13
N PHE A 174 21.34 -16.06 5.92
CA PHE A 174 20.79 -15.24 7.00
C PHE A 174 19.91 -16.08 7.93
N GLY A 175 19.19 -17.07 7.40
CA GLY A 175 18.45 -18.06 8.20
C GLY A 175 19.33 -18.82 9.19
N LYS A 176 20.47 -19.34 8.73
CA LYS A 176 21.52 -19.95 9.57
C LYS A 176 22.04 -18.97 10.63
N ALA A 177 22.27 -17.71 10.25
CA ALA A 177 22.74 -16.69 11.19
C ALA A 177 21.70 -16.39 12.30
N MET A 178 20.41 -16.33 11.98
CA MET A 178 19.33 -16.18 12.98
C MET A 178 19.21 -17.38 13.93
N LEU A 179 19.36 -18.60 13.40
CA LEU A 179 19.38 -19.82 14.21
C LEU A 179 20.61 -19.86 15.13
N ALA A 180 21.79 -19.52 14.62
CA ALA A 180 23.02 -19.40 15.40
C ALA A 180 22.92 -18.30 16.48
N ALA A 181 22.23 -17.20 16.17
CA ALA A 181 21.91 -16.11 17.09
C ALA A 181 20.93 -16.52 18.22
N GLY A 182 20.43 -17.76 18.22
CA GLY A 182 19.57 -18.33 19.26
C GLY A 182 18.08 -18.15 19.00
N ILE A 183 17.67 -17.57 17.86
CA ILE A 183 16.26 -17.30 17.56
C ILE A 183 15.61 -18.62 17.10
N PRO A 184 14.53 -19.10 17.77
CA PRO A 184 13.92 -20.37 17.40
C PRO A 184 13.34 -20.38 15.98
N LYS A 185 13.49 -21.50 15.26
CA LYS A 185 12.92 -21.69 13.91
C LYS A 185 11.44 -21.31 13.82
N ALA A 186 10.63 -21.70 14.82
CA ALA A 186 9.20 -21.39 14.85
C ALA A 186 8.95 -19.87 14.87
N THR A 187 9.69 -19.14 15.72
CA THR A 187 9.66 -17.68 15.81
C THR A 187 10.07 -17.03 14.49
N ILE A 188 11.16 -17.48 13.86
CA ILE A 188 11.61 -16.96 12.56
C ILE A 188 10.53 -17.15 11.48
N LEU A 189 9.85 -18.29 11.45
CA LEU A 189 8.79 -18.58 10.48
C LEU A 189 7.52 -17.77 10.74
N GLU A 190 7.10 -17.58 12.00
CA GLU A 190 6.01 -16.68 12.37
C GLU A 190 6.33 -15.24 11.93
N TRP A 191 7.56 -14.79 12.18
CA TRP A 191 8.06 -13.48 11.84
C TRP A 191 7.99 -13.14 10.34
N THR A 192 8.04 -14.14 9.44
CA THR A 192 7.81 -13.92 7.99
C THR A 192 6.43 -13.37 7.63
N LYS A 193 5.49 -13.33 8.59
CA LYS A 193 4.12 -12.81 8.42
C LYS A 193 3.91 -11.38 8.93
N ASP A 194 5.00 -10.70 9.27
CA ASP A 194 5.02 -9.36 9.85
C ASP A 194 4.13 -9.21 11.10
N PRO A 195 4.41 -9.97 12.18
CA PRO A 195 3.66 -9.87 13.43
C PRO A 195 3.92 -8.54 14.13
N GLN A 196 2.97 -8.15 14.99
CA GLN A 196 3.12 -6.96 15.82
C GLN A 196 3.88 -7.30 17.11
N VAL A 197 5.17 -6.97 17.17
CA VAL A 197 6.05 -7.24 18.32
C VAL A 197 6.19 -6.02 19.23
N THR A 198 6.63 -6.23 20.47
CA THR A 198 6.94 -5.16 21.43
C THR A 198 8.45 -5.00 21.54
N TYR A 199 8.96 -3.79 21.28
CA TYR A 199 10.37 -3.43 21.39
C TYR A 199 10.51 -2.04 22.04
N GLU A 200 11.39 -1.89 23.03
CA GLU A 200 11.58 -0.63 23.80
C GLU A 200 10.26 0.01 24.29
N GLY A 201 9.34 -0.83 24.78
CA GLY A 201 8.02 -0.40 25.29
C GLY A 201 7.01 0.04 24.21
N LYS A 202 7.35 -0.05 22.92
CA LYS A 202 6.47 0.28 21.80
C LYS A 202 6.06 -0.98 21.04
N LYS A 203 4.81 -1.04 20.61
CA LYS A 203 4.31 -2.10 19.71
C LYS A 203 4.36 -1.61 18.26
N GLY A 204 4.89 -2.42 17.35
CA GLY A 204 5.03 -2.09 15.93
C GLY A 204 5.14 -3.34 15.06
N SER A 205 5.16 -3.14 13.73
CA SER A 205 5.45 -4.23 12.81
C SER A 205 6.92 -4.68 12.97
N LEU A 206 7.17 -5.96 12.75
CA LEU A 206 8.53 -6.49 12.80
C LEU A 206 9.33 -6.01 11.58
N PHE A 207 8.69 -5.94 10.41
CA PHE A 207 9.37 -5.46 9.20
C PHE A 207 9.75 -3.98 9.37
N ASP A 208 8.85 -3.12 9.86
CA ASP A 208 9.11 -1.70 10.16
C ASP A 208 10.25 -1.54 11.20
N LEU A 209 10.44 -2.52 12.09
CA LEU A 209 11.53 -2.52 13.07
C LEU A 209 12.88 -2.97 12.49
N LEU A 210 12.89 -3.76 11.41
CA LEU A 210 14.10 -4.31 10.80
C LEU A 210 14.47 -3.67 9.45
N GLU A 211 13.57 -2.87 8.87
CA GLU A 211 13.77 -2.07 7.65
C GLU A 211 15.03 -1.19 7.73
N ASP A 212 15.74 -1.06 6.60
CA ASP A 212 16.96 -0.26 6.42
C ASP A 212 18.17 -0.65 7.29
N LEU A 213 18.09 -1.72 8.09
CA LEU A 213 19.21 -2.19 8.90
C LEU A 213 20.20 -3.04 8.08
N ASP A 214 21.48 -2.76 8.29
CA ASP A 214 22.58 -3.61 7.83
C ASP A 214 22.62 -4.96 8.55
N TYR A 215 23.30 -5.96 7.97
CA TYR A 215 23.33 -7.36 8.39
C TYR A 215 23.44 -7.58 9.93
N ASP A 216 24.50 -7.06 10.59
CA ASP A 216 24.71 -7.30 12.02
C ASP A 216 23.69 -6.56 12.88
N GLU A 217 23.34 -5.31 12.54
CA GLU A 217 22.35 -4.53 13.29
C GLU A 217 20.94 -5.13 13.15
N CYS A 218 20.58 -5.65 11.98
CA CYS A 218 19.35 -6.41 11.76
C CYS A 218 19.33 -7.67 12.64
N LEU A 219 20.42 -8.44 12.67
CA LEU A 219 20.53 -9.67 13.45
C LEU A 219 20.55 -9.41 14.97
N LYS A 220 21.26 -8.38 15.41
CA LYS A 220 21.35 -7.88 16.79
C LYS A 220 20.00 -7.38 17.31
N LYS A 221 19.27 -6.61 16.51
CA LYS A 221 17.92 -6.16 16.86
C LYS A 221 16.93 -7.33 16.89
N ALA A 222 17.05 -8.27 15.96
CA ALA A 222 16.30 -9.53 16.00
C ALA A 222 16.57 -10.34 17.28
N GLN A 223 17.83 -10.47 17.73
CA GLN A 223 18.16 -11.08 19.03
C GLN A 223 17.47 -10.37 20.21
N ALA A 224 17.53 -9.03 20.24
CA ALA A 224 16.93 -8.23 21.29
C ALA A 224 15.39 -8.35 21.33
N ILE A 225 14.73 -8.41 20.16
CA ILE A 225 13.28 -8.64 20.05
C ILE A 225 12.90 -10.05 20.51
N ALA A 226 13.71 -11.07 20.20
CA ALA A 226 13.48 -12.44 20.64
C ALA A 226 13.85 -12.71 22.11
N GLY A 227 14.60 -11.81 22.76
CA GLY A 227 15.08 -12.00 24.14
C GLY A 227 16.14 -13.10 24.27
N VAL A 228 16.92 -13.35 23.22
CA VAL A 228 17.90 -14.45 23.14
C VAL A 228 19.34 -13.93 23.06
N SER A 229 20.29 -14.79 23.43
CA SER A 229 21.72 -14.52 23.28
C SER A 229 22.42 -15.70 22.61
N GLY A 230 23.17 -15.42 21.55
CA GLY A 230 23.90 -16.40 20.74
C GLY A 230 24.91 -15.69 19.83
N PRO A 231 25.82 -16.44 19.18
CA PRO A 231 26.76 -15.86 18.22
C PRO A 231 26.05 -15.19 17.04
N ARG A 232 26.54 -14.03 16.63
CA ARG A 232 26.18 -13.39 15.35
C ARG A 232 27.31 -13.63 14.34
N PRO A 233 27.21 -14.66 13.48
CA PRO A 233 28.24 -14.91 12.49
C PRO A 233 28.17 -13.85 11.38
N ALA A 234 29.33 -13.32 10.97
CA ALA A 234 29.44 -12.45 9.81
C ALA A 234 28.93 -13.15 8.54
N GLY A 235 28.40 -12.36 7.61
CA GLY A 235 27.87 -12.85 6.35
C GLY A 235 27.66 -11.72 5.35
N LYS A 236 27.38 -12.08 4.10
CA LYS A 236 27.13 -11.11 3.03
C LYS A 236 25.74 -10.49 3.15
N MET A 237 25.61 -9.28 2.62
CA MET A 237 24.29 -8.74 2.28
C MET A 237 23.71 -9.56 1.14
N GLN A 238 22.45 -9.98 1.26
CA GLN A 238 21.76 -10.73 0.21
C GLN A 238 20.32 -10.25 0.06
N ALA A 239 19.93 -9.82 -1.14
CA ALA A 239 18.57 -9.35 -1.44
C ALA A 239 17.89 -10.24 -2.50
N PHE A 240 16.56 -10.33 -2.40
CA PHE A 240 15.68 -10.77 -3.48
C PHE A 240 15.20 -9.53 -4.24
N VAL A 241 15.43 -9.53 -5.55
CA VAL A 241 15.13 -8.39 -6.43
C VAL A 241 14.32 -8.92 -7.61
N PHE A 242 13.31 -8.18 -8.08
CA PHE A 242 12.63 -8.55 -9.31
C PHE A 242 12.14 -7.36 -10.13
N ILE A 243 12.12 -7.54 -11.44
CA ILE A 243 11.44 -6.66 -12.38
C ILE A 243 9.95 -7.00 -12.34
N LYS A 244 9.13 -5.98 -12.09
CA LYS A 244 7.66 -6.08 -11.99
C LYS A 244 7.05 -6.40 -13.36
N PRO A 245 5.87 -7.05 -13.42
CA PRO A 245 5.31 -7.56 -14.66
C PRO A 245 5.17 -6.56 -15.82
N HIS A 246 4.81 -5.30 -15.52
CA HIS A 246 4.70 -4.22 -16.52
C HIS A 246 6.03 -3.81 -17.18
N ALA A 247 7.17 -4.20 -16.59
CA ALA A 247 8.52 -3.80 -17.00
C ALA A 247 9.40 -4.97 -17.42
N VAL A 248 8.88 -6.21 -17.49
CA VAL A 248 9.66 -7.38 -17.93
C VAL A 248 9.94 -7.30 -19.43
N THR A 249 11.08 -6.69 -19.78
CA THR A 249 11.62 -6.63 -21.14
C THR A 249 13.11 -6.97 -21.14
N PRO A 250 13.69 -7.43 -22.28
CA PRO A 250 15.13 -7.69 -22.37
C PRO A 250 15.98 -6.45 -22.07
N ALA A 251 15.50 -5.26 -22.43
CA ALA A 251 16.18 -3.99 -22.18
C ALA A 251 16.17 -3.61 -20.70
N ALA A 252 15.05 -3.81 -20.00
CA ALA A 252 14.95 -3.59 -18.56
C ALA A 252 15.81 -4.61 -17.76
N GLU A 253 15.89 -5.86 -18.22
CA GLU A 253 16.80 -6.86 -17.64
C GLU A 253 18.26 -6.46 -17.79
N ALA A 254 18.68 -6.05 -18.99
CA ALA A 254 20.05 -5.60 -19.24
C ALA A 254 20.41 -4.36 -18.40
N LEU A 255 19.48 -3.42 -18.26
CA LEU A 255 19.63 -2.24 -17.40
C LEU A 255 19.80 -2.62 -15.92
N ALA A 256 18.93 -3.50 -15.40
CA ALA A 256 19.02 -3.97 -14.01
C ALA A 256 20.37 -4.64 -13.72
N LYS A 257 20.80 -5.58 -14.58
CA LYS A 257 22.11 -6.26 -14.47
C LYS A 257 23.28 -5.27 -14.52
N SER A 258 23.24 -4.30 -15.42
CA SER A 258 24.26 -3.24 -15.50
C SER A 258 24.28 -2.38 -14.23
N SER A 259 23.12 -2.07 -13.66
CA SER A 259 22.99 -1.30 -12.42
C SER A 259 23.59 -2.04 -11.22
N PHE A 260 23.34 -3.34 -11.09
CA PHE A 260 23.94 -4.16 -10.01
C PHE A 260 25.46 -4.25 -10.16
N ALA A 261 25.96 -4.54 -11.36
CA ALA A 261 27.39 -4.63 -11.63
C ALA A 261 28.13 -3.30 -11.34
N LYS A 262 27.55 -2.16 -11.72
CA LYS A 262 28.08 -0.81 -11.40
C LYS A 262 28.14 -0.52 -9.90
N ALA A 263 27.21 -1.09 -9.12
CA ALA A 263 27.18 -0.97 -7.67
C ALA A 263 28.06 -2.02 -6.93
N GLY A 264 28.81 -2.86 -7.65
CA GLY A 264 29.60 -3.94 -7.06
C GLY A 264 28.76 -5.11 -6.54
N ILE A 265 27.49 -5.19 -6.93
CA ILE A 265 26.55 -6.23 -6.53
C ILE A 265 26.60 -7.40 -7.52
N SER A 266 26.76 -8.61 -6.99
CA SER A 266 26.84 -9.85 -7.78
C SER A 266 25.46 -10.52 -7.88
N VAL A 267 25.04 -10.89 -9.10
CA VAL A 267 23.87 -11.76 -9.32
C VAL A 267 24.33 -13.22 -9.25
N TYR A 268 23.94 -13.96 -8.22
CA TYR A 268 24.36 -15.36 -8.05
C TYR A 268 23.31 -16.38 -8.52
N LYS A 269 22.05 -15.96 -8.65
CA LYS A 269 20.96 -16.77 -9.24
C LYS A 269 19.92 -15.85 -9.85
N GLU A 270 19.27 -16.29 -10.91
CA GLU A 270 18.17 -15.56 -11.54
C GLU A 270 17.15 -16.54 -12.14
N GLY A 271 15.94 -16.06 -12.44
CA GLY A 271 14.92 -16.88 -13.06
C GLY A 271 13.68 -16.09 -13.46
N VAL A 272 12.69 -16.80 -14.00
CA VAL A 272 11.38 -16.25 -14.37
C VAL A 272 10.32 -17.03 -13.61
N LEU A 273 9.37 -16.33 -12.99
CA LEU A 273 8.17 -16.93 -12.40
C LEU A 273 6.96 -16.41 -13.17
N LYS A 274 6.12 -17.32 -13.68
CA LYS A 274 4.92 -16.98 -14.46
C LYS A 274 3.72 -16.74 -13.56
N GLY A 275 2.75 -15.93 -14.00
CA GLY A 275 1.60 -15.54 -13.18
C GLY A 275 0.80 -16.71 -12.64
N ARG A 276 0.63 -17.77 -13.45
CA ARG A 276 0.03 -19.05 -13.02
C ARG A 276 0.76 -19.67 -11.82
N GLU A 277 2.09 -19.70 -11.82
CA GLU A 277 2.88 -20.26 -10.72
C GLU A 277 2.81 -19.38 -9.47
N ILE A 278 2.83 -18.05 -9.66
CA ILE A 278 2.65 -17.05 -8.61
C ILE A 278 1.28 -17.22 -7.94
N GLU A 279 0.24 -17.52 -8.72
CA GLU A 279 -1.11 -17.80 -8.23
C GLU A 279 -1.21 -19.14 -7.50
N GLU A 280 -0.81 -20.24 -8.14
CA GLU A 280 -0.91 -21.60 -7.60
C GLU A 280 -0.17 -21.72 -6.26
N LYS A 281 1.01 -21.09 -6.15
CA LYS A 281 1.82 -21.06 -4.93
C LYS A 281 1.52 -19.88 -3.99
N LYS A 282 0.56 -19.00 -4.34
CA LYS A 282 0.19 -17.80 -3.56
C LYS A 282 1.36 -16.87 -3.23
N LEU A 283 2.34 -16.75 -4.13
CA LEU A 283 3.62 -16.08 -3.84
C LEU A 283 3.43 -14.58 -3.57
N ILE A 284 2.62 -13.90 -4.38
CA ILE A 284 2.32 -12.47 -4.19
C ILE A 284 1.40 -12.24 -2.98
N ASP A 285 0.50 -13.19 -2.68
CA ASP A 285 -0.35 -13.17 -1.49
C ASP A 285 0.49 -13.28 -0.21
N ASN A 286 1.49 -14.18 -0.19
CA ASN A 286 2.43 -14.35 0.91
C ASN A 286 3.41 -13.17 1.04
N HIS A 287 3.90 -12.61 -0.07
CA HIS A 287 4.79 -11.44 -0.05
C HIS A 287 4.09 -10.21 0.55
N TYR A 288 2.81 -10.00 0.24
CA TYR A 288 1.98 -8.96 0.84
C TYR A 288 1.03 -9.49 1.92
N TYR A 289 1.44 -10.49 2.72
CA TYR A 289 0.56 -11.23 3.64
C TYR A 289 -0.27 -10.34 4.55
N ALA A 290 0.32 -9.30 5.15
CA ALA A 290 -0.38 -8.37 6.04
C ALA A 290 -1.53 -7.62 5.35
N ILE A 291 -1.45 -7.37 4.03
CA ILE A 291 -2.51 -6.75 3.22
C ILE A 291 -3.49 -7.81 2.74
N ALA A 292 -2.96 -8.91 2.17
CA ALA A 292 -3.70 -10.02 1.59
C ALA A 292 -4.65 -10.64 2.61
N ASN A 293 -4.17 -10.95 3.81
CA ASN A 293 -4.97 -11.53 4.88
C ASN A 293 -6.20 -10.66 5.21
N LYS A 294 -6.02 -9.33 5.32
CA LYS A 294 -7.11 -8.39 5.62
C LYS A 294 -8.07 -8.16 4.44
N ALA A 295 -7.59 -8.34 3.21
CA ALA A 295 -8.37 -8.16 1.99
C ALA A 295 -9.15 -9.43 1.56
N SER A 296 -8.68 -10.62 1.92
CA SER A 296 -9.15 -11.88 1.33
C SER A 296 -9.43 -13.03 2.31
N LEU A 297 -8.72 -13.12 3.43
CA LEU A 297 -8.77 -14.28 4.33
C LEU A 297 -9.62 -14.01 5.56
N SER A 298 -9.25 -13.00 6.36
CA SER A 298 -9.96 -12.63 7.58
C SER A 298 -11.31 -11.98 7.29
N LYS A 299 -12.27 -12.26 8.18
CA LYS A 299 -13.57 -11.56 8.22
C LYS A 299 -13.42 -10.21 8.92
N PRO A 300 -14.22 -9.18 8.56
CA PRO A 300 -14.16 -7.87 9.20
C PRO A 300 -14.30 -7.88 10.72
N SER A 301 -15.05 -8.83 11.29
CA SER A 301 -15.21 -9.04 12.74
C SER A 301 -13.95 -9.55 13.44
N GLU A 302 -13.00 -10.13 12.70
CA GLU A 302 -11.69 -10.60 13.20
C GLU A 302 -10.63 -9.50 13.08
N LEU A 303 -10.93 -8.41 12.36
CA LEU A 303 -10.03 -7.29 12.19
C LEU A 303 -10.14 -6.36 13.40
N ASN A 304 -9.04 -6.22 14.12
CA ASN A 304 -8.90 -5.41 15.33
C ASN A 304 -8.08 -4.13 15.05
N PRO A 305 -8.65 -3.09 14.40
CA PRO A 305 -8.00 -1.78 14.33
C PRO A 305 -7.82 -1.20 15.73
N SER A 306 -6.73 -0.47 15.96
CA SER A 306 -6.45 0.16 17.26
C SER A 306 -7.52 1.18 17.64
N GLU A 307 -7.64 1.50 18.93
CA GLU A 307 -8.61 2.50 19.44
C GLU A 307 -8.47 3.85 18.70
N LYS A 308 -7.23 4.29 18.45
CA LYS A 308 -6.93 5.49 17.65
C LYS A 308 -7.46 5.38 16.21
N ALA A 309 -7.38 4.20 15.60
CA ALA A 309 -7.89 3.96 14.26
C ALA A 309 -9.43 3.88 14.22
N GLN A 310 -10.06 3.32 15.26
CA GLN A 310 -11.53 3.30 15.42
C GLN A 310 -12.08 4.72 15.66
N ALA A 311 -11.42 5.52 16.50
CA ALA A 311 -11.78 6.93 16.70
C ALA A 311 -11.62 7.76 15.41
N ALA A 312 -10.60 7.47 14.59
CA ALA A 312 -10.44 8.11 13.28
C ALA A 312 -11.55 7.70 12.29
N PHE A 313 -11.94 6.42 12.26
CA PHE A 313 -13.07 5.92 11.47
C PHE A 313 -14.37 6.64 11.83
N GLU A 314 -14.68 6.70 13.12
CA GLU A 314 -15.90 7.31 13.64
C GLU A 314 -15.95 8.81 13.36
N LYS A 315 -14.84 9.52 13.61
CA LYS A 315 -14.72 10.95 13.28
C LYS A 315 -14.91 11.24 11.79
N GLN A 316 -14.46 10.35 10.90
CA GLN A 316 -14.52 10.56 9.45
C GLN A 316 -15.86 10.16 8.83
N PHE A 317 -16.55 9.14 9.38
CA PHE A 317 -17.75 8.58 8.77
C PHE A 317 -19.04 8.71 9.60
N GLY A 318 -18.97 9.23 10.83
CA GLY A 318 -20.13 9.43 11.71
C GLY A 318 -20.73 8.15 12.27
N ILE A 319 -19.98 7.05 12.26
CA ILE A 319 -20.41 5.73 12.75
C ILE A 319 -19.23 4.99 13.38
N SER A 320 -19.42 4.42 14.57
CA SER A 320 -18.35 3.65 15.23
C SER A 320 -18.04 2.35 14.48
N TRP A 321 -16.79 1.87 14.58
CA TRP A 321 -16.37 0.60 13.97
C TRP A 321 -17.26 -0.58 14.42
N LYS A 322 -17.58 -0.65 15.72
CA LYS A 322 -18.47 -1.65 16.31
C LYS A 322 -19.88 -1.59 15.72
N GLN A 323 -20.43 -0.40 15.51
CA GLN A 323 -21.76 -0.23 14.90
C GLN A 323 -21.76 -0.58 13.42
N ALA A 324 -20.70 -0.22 12.66
CA ALA A 324 -20.57 -0.62 11.26
C ALA A 324 -20.50 -2.16 11.10
N LEU A 325 -19.80 -2.86 12.01
CA LEU A 325 -19.80 -4.32 12.08
C LEU A 325 -21.18 -4.88 12.43
N ALA A 326 -21.84 -4.36 13.47
CA ALA A 326 -23.17 -4.80 13.91
C ALA A 326 -24.24 -4.61 12.81
N ASN A 327 -24.14 -3.53 12.04
CA ASN A 327 -25.02 -3.25 10.90
C ASN A 327 -24.75 -4.14 9.67
N GLY A 328 -23.70 -4.98 9.69
CA GLY A 328 -23.36 -5.87 8.56
C GLY A 328 -22.95 -5.12 7.29
N ILE A 329 -22.38 -3.92 7.43
CA ILE A 329 -21.96 -3.06 6.32
C ILE A 329 -20.44 -3.00 6.08
N VAL A 330 -19.65 -3.80 6.81
CA VAL A 330 -18.19 -3.92 6.56
C VAL A 330 -17.89 -5.25 5.86
N TYR A 331 -17.00 -5.21 4.86
CA TYR A 331 -16.58 -6.34 4.02
C TYR A 331 -15.06 -6.30 3.82
N ASN A 332 -14.41 -7.46 3.69
CA ASN A 332 -13.08 -7.50 3.07
C ASN A 332 -13.19 -7.29 1.55
N ALA A 333 -12.09 -7.10 0.84
CA ALA A 333 -12.13 -6.82 -0.61
C ALA A 333 -12.89 -7.91 -1.40
N ILE A 334 -12.60 -9.19 -1.14
CA ILE A 334 -13.26 -10.31 -1.84
C ILE A 334 -14.77 -10.35 -1.57
N ASP A 335 -15.19 -10.29 -0.31
CA ASP A 335 -16.62 -10.35 0.03
C ASP A 335 -17.35 -9.05 -0.36
N GLY A 336 -16.63 -7.92 -0.44
CA GLY A 336 -17.11 -6.66 -1.01
C GLY A 336 -17.38 -6.76 -2.50
N CYS A 337 -16.45 -7.34 -3.27
CA CYS A 337 -16.63 -7.63 -4.70
C CYS A 337 -17.88 -8.52 -4.93
N LYS A 338 -18.00 -9.62 -4.17
CA LYS A 338 -19.19 -10.50 -4.22
C LYS A 338 -20.48 -9.76 -3.87
N ARG A 339 -20.48 -8.92 -2.83
CA ARG A 339 -21.64 -8.14 -2.38
C ARG A 339 -22.11 -7.11 -3.41
N LEU A 340 -21.18 -6.56 -4.20
CA LEU A 340 -21.47 -5.54 -5.22
C LEU A 340 -21.69 -6.14 -6.62
N GLY A 341 -21.33 -7.40 -6.84
CA GLY A 341 -21.41 -8.04 -8.17
C GLY A 341 -20.36 -7.53 -9.14
N ILE A 342 -19.15 -7.24 -8.64
CA ILE A 342 -18.05 -6.63 -9.41
C ILE A 342 -16.74 -7.42 -9.32
N THR A 343 -15.88 -7.19 -10.29
CA THR A 343 -14.51 -7.68 -10.42
C THR A 343 -13.52 -6.91 -9.53
N GLY A 344 -12.27 -7.39 -9.45
CA GLY A 344 -11.17 -6.71 -8.76
C GLY A 344 -10.83 -5.35 -9.37
N ASP A 345 -10.80 -5.26 -10.70
CA ASP A 345 -10.54 -4.02 -11.44
C ASP A 345 -11.67 -2.98 -11.28
N GLU A 346 -12.93 -3.43 -11.28
CA GLU A 346 -14.06 -2.54 -10.97
C GLU A 346 -13.99 -2.04 -9.52
N MET A 347 -13.64 -2.90 -8.55
CA MET A 347 -13.43 -2.49 -7.16
C MET A 347 -12.28 -1.46 -7.03
N ASP A 348 -11.16 -1.63 -7.73
CA ASP A 348 -10.05 -0.66 -7.69
C ASP A 348 -10.45 0.70 -8.29
N LYS A 349 -11.26 0.73 -9.36
CA LYS A 349 -11.82 1.99 -9.91
C LYS A 349 -12.69 2.72 -8.88
N VAL A 350 -13.58 2.00 -8.17
CA VAL A 350 -14.43 2.63 -7.12
C VAL A 350 -13.58 3.02 -5.91
N TRP A 351 -12.57 2.24 -5.54
CA TRP A 351 -11.60 2.55 -4.49
C TRP A 351 -10.76 3.81 -4.81
N ALA A 352 -10.30 3.95 -6.06
CA ALA A 352 -9.58 5.12 -6.53
C ALA A 352 -10.46 6.39 -6.50
N THR A 353 -11.76 6.26 -6.79
CA THR A 353 -12.74 7.34 -6.62
C THR A 353 -12.89 7.68 -5.14
N ALA A 354 -13.10 6.70 -4.26
CA ALA A 354 -13.18 6.93 -2.81
C ALA A 354 -11.89 7.59 -2.25
N LYS A 355 -10.70 7.25 -2.77
CA LYS A 355 -9.44 7.92 -2.44
C LYS A 355 -9.46 9.41 -2.81
N LYS A 356 -9.92 9.73 -4.03
CA LYS A 356 -10.00 11.11 -4.53
C LYS A 356 -11.01 11.97 -3.75
N THR A 357 -12.13 11.38 -3.31
CA THR A 357 -13.18 12.09 -2.57
C THR A 357 -13.00 12.06 -1.05
N GLY A 358 -11.83 11.66 -0.53
CA GLY A 358 -11.58 11.61 0.92
C GLY A 358 -12.37 10.56 1.70
N ASN A 359 -12.92 9.55 1.01
CA ASN A 359 -13.72 8.45 1.58
C ASN A 359 -12.87 7.23 2.03
N LEU A 360 -11.56 7.39 2.21
CA LEU A 360 -10.67 6.37 2.79
C LEU A 360 -10.10 6.81 4.14
N VAL A 361 -9.98 5.86 5.07
CA VAL A 361 -9.23 6.01 6.33
C VAL A 361 -8.10 4.98 6.40
N LYS A 362 -6.94 5.39 6.90
CA LYS A 362 -5.79 4.49 7.18
C LYS A 362 -5.81 4.09 8.65
N PHE A 363 -5.88 2.80 8.93
CA PHE A 363 -5.80 2.25 10.28
C PHE A 363 -4.36 1.92 10.72
N GLY A 364 -3.48 1.60 9.76
CA GLY A 364 -2.08 1.25 10.04
C GLY A 364 -1.32 0.84 8.77
N GLY A 365 -0.16 0.20 8.95
CA GLY A 365 0.58 -0.43 7.86
C GLY A 365 -0.30 -1.42 7.10
N GLY A 366 -0.45 -1.20 5.78
CA GLY A 366 -1.24 -2.08 4.91
C GLY A 366 -2.72 -2.26 5.28
N PHE A 367 -3.31 -1.40 6.12
CA PHE A 367 -4.70 -1.56 6.60
C PHE A 367 -5.50 -0.27 6.41
N TYR A 368 -6.47 -0.33 5.49
CA TYR A 368 -7.30 0.78 5.06
C TYR A 368 -8.77 0.35 4.99
N ALA A 369 -9.68 1.24 5.37
CA ALA A 369 -11.11 1.09 5.13
C ALA A 369 -11.59 2.19 4.18
N GLY A 370 -12.39 1.83 3.18
CA GLY A 370 -12.99 2.77 2.24
C GLY A 370 -14.51 2.72 2.29
N LYS A 371 -15.15 3.89 2.33
CA LYS A 371 -16.60 4.03 2.16
C LYS A 371 -16.93 3.98 0.67
N ILE A 372 -17.62 2.92 0.26
CA ILE A 372 -17.90 2.57 -1.13
C ILE A 372 -19.42 2.64 -1.36
N PRO A 373 -19.91 3.35 -2.40
CA PRO A 373 -21.33 3.33 -2.76
C PRO A 373 -21.82 1.91 -3.03
N ALA A 374 -23.03 1.59 -2.56
CA ALA A 374 -23.61 0.27 -2.72
C ALA A 374 -25.13 0.37 -2.87
N PRO A 375 -25.76 -0.30 -3.86
CA PRO A 375 -27.21 -0.45 -3.86
C PRO A 375 -27.64 -1.24 -2.61
N MET A 376 -28.82 -0.97 -2.06
CA MET A 376 -29.35 -1.72 -0.91
C MET A 376 -29.35 -3.23 -1.18
N LYS A 377 -29.26 -4.06 -0.12
CA LYS A 377 -29.47 -5.51 -0.30
C LYS A 377 -30.91 -5.68 -0.77
N ALA A 378 -31.11 -6.29 -1.92
CA ALA A 378 -32.44 -6.72 -2.34
C ALA A 378 -32.98 -7.65 -1.26
N GLU A 379 -34.09 -7.28 -0.62
CA GLU A 379 -34.76 -8.19 0.30
C GLU A 379 -35.16 -9.47 -0.44
N PRO A 380 -35.17 -10.63 0.23
CA PRO A 380 -35.76 -11.83 -0.35
C PRO A 380 -37.20 -11.50 -0.70
N ARG A 381 -37.55 -11.51 -2.00
CA ARG A 381 -38.92 -11.29 -2.45
C ARG A 381 -39.82 -12.33 -1.77
N LEU A 382 -40.53 -11.91 -0.73
CA LEU A 382 -41.67 -12.62 -0.17
C LEU A 382 -42.54 -13.06 -1.35
N LYS A 383 -42.86 -14.36 -1.42
CA LYS A 383 -43.68 -14.95 -2.48
C LYS A 383 -45.11 -14.40 -2.40
N ARG A 384 -45.32 -13.16 -2.86
CA ARG A 384 -46.65 -12.68 -3.23
C ARG A 384 -47.14 -13.59 -4.37
N GLN A 385 -48.26 -14.27 -4.14
CA GLN A 385 -48.96 -14.98 -5.20
C GLN A 385 -49.23 -13.99 -6.33
N ARG A 386 -48.78 -14.31 -7.54
CA ARG A 386 -49.13 -13.55 -8.74
C ARG A 386 -50.60 -13.80 -9.04
N THR A 387 -51.44 -12.80 -8.85
CA THR A 387 -52.70 -12.71 -9.60
C THR A 387 -52.36 -12.35 -11.05
N SER A 388 -53.16 -12.87 -11.99
CA SER A 388 -52.93 -12.71 -13.42
C SER A 388 -53.23 -11.28 -13.87
N GLY A 389 -52.20 -10.52 -14.27
CA GLY A 389 -52.36 -9.15 -14.79
C GLY A 389 -51.09 -8.52 -15.36
N ASP A 390 -49.95 -8.68 -14.68
CA ASP A 390 -48.74 -7.91 -15.02
C ASP A 390 -47.97 -8.50 -16.22
N MET A 391 -48.08 -7.85 -17.39
CA MET A 391 -47.18 -8.08 -18.51
C MET A 391 -45.76 -7.60 -18.18
N ALA A 392 -44.76 -8.45 -18.41
CA ALA A 392 -43.37 -8.10 -18.19
C ALA A 392 -42.78 -7.34 -19.39
N VAL A 393 -42.54 -6.04 -19.23
CA VAL A 393 -41.60 -5.31 -20.09
C VAL A 393 -40.18 -5.64 -19.63
N PHE A 394 -39.45 -6.43 -20.41
CA PHE A 394 -38.03 -6.67 -20.19
C PHE A 394 -37.20 -5.61 -20.92
N THR A 395 -36.57 -4.71 -20.17
CA THR A 395 -35.40 -3.95 -20.62
C THR A 395 -34.26 -4.21 -19.65
N SER A 396 -33.41 -5.18 -19.99
CA SER A 396 -32.25 -5.62 -19.23
C SER A 396 -30.96 -4.96 -19.74
N GLY A 397 -30.09 -4.49 -18.85
CA GLY A 397 -28.75 -4.04 -19.24
C GLY A 397 -27.89 -3.62 -18.06
N GLU A 398 -28.23 -2.49 -17.45
CA GLU A 398 -27.33 -1.78 -16.53
C GLU A 398 -27.42 -2.30 -15.09
N ARG A 399 -26.26 -2.58 -14.48
CA ARG A 399 -26.15 -2.81 -13.04
C ARG A 399 -26.15 -1.45 -12.34
N ALA A 400 -26.73 -1.38 -11.15
CA ALA A 400 -26.72 -0.15 -10.33
C ALA A 400 -25.33 0.34 -9.86
N ILE A 401 -24.25 -0.34 -10.25
CA ILE A 401 -22.86 0.11 -10.08
C ILE A 401 -22.33 0.84 -11.32
N ASP A 402 -22.91 0.61 -12.49
CA ASP A 402 -22.46 1.22 -13.75
C ASP A 402 -22.70 2.75 -13.74
N SER A 403 -23.74 3.21 -13.03
CA SER A 403 -23.97 4.63 -12.70
C SER A 403 -22.92 5.22 -11.75
N VAL A 404 -22.40 4.45 -10.78
CA VAL A 404 -21.28 4.85 -9.88
C VAL A 404 -19.97 4.97 -10.66
N LEU A 405 -19.81 4.14 -11.70
CA LEU A 405 -18.63 4.12 -12.58
C LEU A 405 -18.72 5.16 -13.72
N SER A 406 -19.89 5.79 -13.92
CA SER A 406 -20.08 6.86 -14.91
C SER A 406 -19.34 8.15 -14.54
N GLN A 407 -18.95 8.95 -15.54
CA GLN A 407 -18.21 10.21 -15.30
C GLN A 407 -19.04 11.28 -14.56
N GLU A 408 -20.38 11.14 -14.52
CA GLU A 408 -21.28 12.11 -13.90
C GLU A 408 -21.54 11.85 -12.41
N GLY A 409 -21.30 10.62 -11.92
CA GLY A 409 -21.46 10.24 -10.51
C GLY A 409 -20.53 10.95 -9.51
N GLY A 410 -19.64 11.82 -9.99
CA GLY A 410 -18.66 12.56 -9.18
C GLY A 410 -19.18 13.80 -8.45
N LYS A 411 -20.43 14.23 -8.66
CA LYS A 411 -21.05 15.35 -7.93
C LYS A 411 -22.04 14.86 -6.86
N MET A 412 -21.54 14.68 -5.64
CA MET A 412 -22.41 14.58 -4.47
C MET A 412 -23.02 15.95 -4.16
N LEU A 413 -24.36 15.98 -4.04
CA LEU A 413 -25.13 16.93 -3.24
C LEU A 413 -25.55 16.23 -1.94
#